data_AF-A6YEX6-F1
#
_entry.id   AF-A6YEX6-F1
#
_cell.length_a   1.000
_cell.length_b   1.000
_cell.length_c   1.000
_cell.angle_alpha   90.00
_cell.angle_beta   90.00
_cell.angle_gamma   90.00
#
_symmetry.space_group_name_H-M   'P 1'
#
loop_
_entity.id
_entity.type
_entity.pdbx_description
1 polymer ?
#
loop_
_entity_poly.entity_id
_entity_poly.type
_entity_poly.pdbx_seq_one_letter_code
_entity_poly.pdbx_strand_id
1 'polypeptide(L)'
;KGPNKVGYMGILQPFSDAIKLFTKEQIFPIYSNYVSYYFSPIISFILSLMIWMLIPYYFNMISFNLGILFFLCCTSMGVYTVMVSGWSSNSNYSLLGGLRAVAQTISYEVSLALIMLSSIILIMNFNMMMFFIYQDLIWFFFLMLPLSLCWISSSLA
;
A
#
# COMPACT_ATOMS: atom_id res chain seq x y z
N LYS A 1 16.11 20.75 -10.72
CA LYS A 1 15.02 21.06 -11.68
C LYS A 1 14.43 19.75 -12.16
N GLY A 2 13.13 19.55 -12.05
CA GLY A 2 12.45 18.32 -12.47
C GLY A 2 12.29 18.22 -14.00
N PRO A 3 11.43 17.32 -14.50
CA PRO A 3 11.14 17.22 -15.92
C PRO A 3 10.48 18.52 -16.39
N ASN A 4 11.21 19.33 -17.16
CA ASN A 4 10.71 20.60 -17.70
C ASN A 4 10.60 20.57 -19.24
N LYS A 5 10.97 19.46 -19.88
CA LYS A 5 11.12 19.36 -21.34
C LYS A 5 9.89 18.82 -22.06
N VAL A 6 9.09 17.95 -21.42
CA VAL A 6 7.95 17.28 -22.07
C VAL A 6 6.65 18.05 -21.77
N GLY A 7 6.07 18.67 -22.79
CA GLY A 7 4.86 19.49 -22.66
C GLY A 7 5.07 20.80 -21.91
N TYR A 8 3.97 21.44 -21.48
CA TYR A 8 4.03 22.64 -20.65
C TYR A 8 4.46 22.28 -19.23
N MET A 9 5.64 22.77 -18.81
CA MET A 9 6.20 22.56 -17.47
C MET A 9 6.31 21.08 -17.01
N GLY A 10 6.38 20.13 -17.95
CA GLY A 10 6.52 18.70 -17.61
C GLY A 10 5.22 17.95 -17.32
N ILE A 11 4.04 18.58 -17.43
CA ILE A 11 2.75 17.97 -17.06
C ILE A 11 2.47 16.69 -17.86
N LEU A 12 2.95 16.62 -19.11
CA LEU A 12 2.73 15.48 -20.01
C LEU A 12 3.75 14.34 -19.82
N GLN A 13 4.72 14.48 -18.90
CA GLN A 13 5.73 13.46 -18.62
C GLN A 13 5.13 12.06 -18.29
N PRO A 14 4.18 11.90 -17.35
CA PRO A 14 3.64 10.57 -17.00
C PRO A 14 2.95 9.88 -18.19
N PHE A 15 2.27 10.64 -19.07
CA PHE A 15 1.68 10.09 -20.28
C PHE A 15 2.75 9.61 -21.27
N SER A 16 3.83 10.37 -21.44
CA SER A 16 4.93 9.97 -22.32
C SER A 16 5.63 8.70 -21.84
N ASP A 17 5.80 8.52 -20.52
CA ASP A 17 6.38 7.32 -19.94
C ASP A 17 5.44 6.11 -20.06
N ALA A 18 4.13 6.30 -19.92
CA ALA A 18 3.14 5.25 -20.16
C ALA A 18 3.16 4.78 -21.63
N ILE A 19 3.12 5.71 -22.60
CA ILE A 19 3.20 5.38 -24.04
C ILE A 19 4.51 4.64 -24.35
N LYS A 20 5.63 5.07 -23.75
CA LYS A 20 6.93 4.41 -23.90
C LYS A 20 6.91 2.98 -23.35
N LEU A 21 6.22 2.71 -22.24
CA LEU A 21 6.11 1.36 -21.68
C LEU A 21 5.21 0.46 -22.54
N PHE A 22 4.11 0.96 -23.09
CA PHE A 22 3.23 0.19 -23.98
C PHE A 22 3.84 -0.12 -25.35
N THR A 23 4.75 0.73 -25.84
CA THR A 23 5.42 0.56 -27.14
C THR A 23 6.70 -0.27 -27.05
N LYS A 24 7.22 -0.54 -25.85
CA LYS A 24 8.39 -1.41 -25.67
C LYS A 24 8.04 -2.87 -25.93
N GLU A 25 8.96 -3.56 -26.57
CA GLU A 25 8.87 -5.00 -26.76
C GLU A 25 8.81 -5.74 -25.41
N GLN A 26 7.91 -6.70 -25.32
CA GLN A 26 7.75 -7.53 -24.13
C GLN A 26 8.80 -8.65 -24.15
N ILE A 27 9.65 -8.69 -23.13
CA ILE A 27 10.67 -9.73 -22.97
C ILE A 27 10.19 -10.73 -21.93
N PHE A 28 10.06 -11.99 -22.31
CA PHE A 28 9.65 -13.07 -21.39
C PHE A 28 10.88 -13.77 -20.78
N PRO A 29 11.00 -13.84 -19.45
CA PRO A 29 12.12 -14.52 -18.81
C PRO A 29 12.02 -16.04 -18.92
N ILE A 30 12.98 -16.66 -19.62
CA ILE A 30 13.00 -18.10 -19.96
C ILE A 30 13.15 -19.02 -18.74
N TYR A 31 13.91 -18.60 -17.72
CA TYR A 31 14.19 -19.42 -16.53
C TYR A 31 13.18 -19.23 -15.38
N SER A 32 12.17 -18.38 -15.56
CA SER A 32 11.23 -18.00 -14.50
C SER A 32 9.92 -18.80 -14.54
N ASN A 33 9.25 -18.89 -13.39
CA ASN A 33 7.87 -19.39 -13.31
C ASN A 33 6.90 -18.32 -13.84
N TYR A 34 6.72 -18.29 -15.15
CA TYR A 34 6.01 -17.22 -15.87
C TYR A 34 4.61 -16.90 -15.32
N VAL A 35 3.78 -17.91 -15.06
CA VAL A 35 2.41 -17.72 -14.56
C VAL A 35 2.41 -16.97 -13.22
N SER A 36 3.23 -17.42 -12.29
CA SER A 36 3.34 -16.83 -10.95
C SER A 36 3.93 -15.41 -11.01
N TYR A 37 4.95 -15.22 -11.87
CA TYR A 37 5.57 -13.91 -12.07
C TYR A 37 4.59 -12.88 -12.65
N TYR A 38 3.76 -13.28 -13.62
CA TYR A 38 2.78 -12.40 -14.27
C TYR A 38 1.58 -12.07 -13.36
N PHE A 39 1.06 -13.03 -12.60
CA PHE A 39 -0.08 -12.78 -11.70
C PHE A 39 0.30 -11.98 -10.45
N SER A 40 1.54 -12.09 -9.97
CA SER A 40 1.96 -11.38 -8.76
C SER A 40 1.73 -9.85 -8.78
N PRO A 41 2.08 -9.07 -9.83
CA PRO A 41 1.78 -7.64 -9.89
C PRO A 41 0.28 -7.34 -10.10
N ILE A 42 -0.48 -8.26 -10.71
CA ILE A 42 -1.92 -8.07 -10.91
C ILE A 42 -2.64 -8.15 -9.56
N ILE A 43 -2.30 -9.15 -8.74
CA ILE A 43 -2.89 -9.32 -7.41
C ILE A 43 -2.51 -8.16 -6.49
N SER A 44 -1.25 -7.70 -6.52
CA SER A 44 -0.82 -6.56 -5.68
C SER A 44 -1.57 -5.28 -6.05
N PHE A 45 -1.79 -5.04 -7.35
CA PHE A 45 -2.59 -3.92 -7.81
C PHE A 45 -4.05 -4.01 -7.33
N ILE A 46 -4.69 -5.18 -7.45
CA ILE A 46 -6.06 -5.39 -6.98
C ILE A 46 -6.17 -5.15 -5.47
N LEU A 47 -5.23 -5.68 -4.67
CA LEU A 47 -5.20 -5.45 -3.22
C LEU A 47 -5.09 -3.96 -2.88
N SER A 48 -4.25 -3.21 -3.61
CA SER A 48 -4.14 -1.76 -3.42
C SER A 48 -5.47 -1.04 -3.66
N LEU A 49 -6.21 -1.42 -4.71
CA LEU A 49 -7.52 -0.84 -5.04
C LEU A 49 -8.60 -1.21 -4.02
N MET A 50 -8.55 -2.42 -3.44
CA MET A 50 -9.49 -2.84 -2.40
C MET A 50 -9.38 -1.97 -1.14
N ILE A 51 -8.17 -1.54 -0.77
CA ILE A 51 -7.95 -0.66 0.39
C ILE A 51 -8.66 0.68 0.20
N TRP A 52 -8.70 1.21 -1.03
CA TRP A 52 -9.36 2.50 -1.31
C TRP A 52 -10.87 2.49 -1.06
N MET A 53 -11.52 1.32 -1.06
CA MET A 53 -12.96 1.23 -0.76
C MET A 53 -13.30 1.57 0.70
N LEU A 54 -12.31 1.55 1.61
CA LEU A 54 -12.52 1.83 3.03
C LEU A 54 -12.60 3.31 3.36
N ILE A 55 -12.10 4.16 2.47
CA ILE A 55 -11.91 5.59 2.75
C ILE A 55 -13.29 6.25 2.81
N PRO A 56 -13.64 6.89 3.94
CA PRO A 56 -14.92 7.57 4.07
C PRO A 56 -14.92 8.84 3.21
N TYR A 57 -15.64 8.82 2.09
CA TYR A 57 -15.97 10.02 1.32
C TYR A 57 -17.27 10.65 1.82
N TYR A 58 -17.51 11.92 1.47
CA TYR A 58 -18.75 12.64 1.82
C TYR A 58 -20.02 11.87 1.46
N PHE A 59 -20.02 11.18 0.31
CA PHE A 59 -21.01 10.18 -0.05
C PHE A 59 -20.38 8.81 0.10
N ASN A 60 -20.42 8.26 1.32
CA ASN A 60 -19.84 6.93 1.51
C ASN A 60 -20.73 5.86 0.88
N MET A 61 -20.29 5.29 -0.24
CA MET A 61 -21.04 4.26 -0.97
C MET A 61 -20.99 2.89 -0.29
N ILE A 62 -19.92 2.62 0.49
CA ILE A 62 -19.71 1.33 1.15
C ILE A 62 -19.26 1.58 2.59
N SER A 63 -20.09 1.22 3.57
CA SER A 63 -19.73 1.28 4.98
C SER A 63 -19.41 -0.11 5.52
N PHE A 64 -18.16 -0.31 5.97
CA PHE A 64 -17.75 -1.52 6.67
C PHE A 64 -17.75 -1.30 8.19
N ASN A 65 -18.49 -2.12 8.94
CA ASN A 65 -18.47 -2.08 10.41
C ASN A 65 -17.07 -2.40 10.98
N LEU A 66 -16.33 -3.28 10.32
CA LEU A 66 -14.97 -3.71 10.71
C LEU A 66 -13.91 -3.16 9.73
N GLY A 67 -14.03 -1.88 9.35
CA GLY A 67 -13.19 -1.26 8.32
C GLY A 67 -11.69 -1.35 8.62
N ILE A 68 -11.27 -1.10 9.85
CA ILE A 68 -9.84 -1.14 10.23
C ILE A 68 -9.28 -2.57 10.21
N LEU A 69 -10.08 -3.57 10.61
CA LEU A 69 -9.67 -4.96 10.54
C LEU A 69 -9.48 -5.40 9.08
N PHE A 70 -10.40 -5.00 8.19
CA PHE A 70 -10.26 -5.28 6.75
C PHE A 70 -9.00 -4.62 6.16
N PHE A 71 -8.66 -3.39 6.58
CA PHE A 71 -7.40 -2.75 6.21
C PHE A 71 -6.19 -3.61 6.56
N LEU A 72 -6.09 -4.08 7.81
CA LEU A 72 -4.97 -4.92 8.29
C LEU A 72 -4.90 -6.28 7.55
N CYS A 73 -6.04 -6.86 7.20
CA CYS A 73 -6.08 -8.08 6.39
C CYS A 73 -5.56 -7.84 4.97
N CYS A 74 -5.92 -6.71 4.34
CA CYS A 74 -5.47 -6.40 2.99
C CYS A 74 -3.97 -6.12 2.92
N THR A 75 -3.40 -5.41 3.91
CA THR A 75 -1.95 -5.15 3.95
C THR A 75 -1.17 -6.45 4.13
N SER A 76 -1.58 -7.29 5.08
CA SER A 76 -0.93 -8.59 5.30
C SER A 76 -1.02 -9.54 4.09
N MET A 77 -2.10 -9.49 3.31
CA MET A 77 -2.16 -10.20 2.02
C MET A 77 -1.15 -9.67 0.99
N GLY A 78 -0.82 -8.38 1.03
CA GLY A 78 0.15 -7.74 0.15
C GLY A 78 1.55 -8.35 0.25
N VAL A 79 1.98 -8.74 1.45
CA VAL A 79 3.30 -9.37 1.70
C VAL A 79 3.49 -10.65 0.88
N TYR A 80 2.44 -11.45 0.73
CA TYR A 80 2.50 -12.68 -0.07
C TYR A 80 2.79 -12.39 -1.54
N THR A 81 2.25 -11.30 -2.10
CA THR A 81 2.51 -10.94 -3.51
C THR A 81 3.98 -10.59 -3.75
N VAL A 82 4.64 -9.97 -2.77
CA VAL A 82 6.08 -9.66 -2.81
C VAL A 82 6.92 -10.93 -2.71
N MET A 83 6.54 -11.86 -1.81
CA MET A 83 7.23 -13.14 -1.68
C MET A 83 7.17 -13.96 -2.98
N VAL A 84 5.98 -14.05 -3.58
CA VAL A 84 5.72 -14.82 -4.80
C VAL A 84 6.46 -14.22 -6.01
N SER A 85 6.51 -12.89 -6.13
CA SER A 85 7.27 -12.23 -7.20
C SER A 85 8.79 -12.46 -7.07
N GLY A 86 9.33 -12.43 -5.85
CA GLY A 86 10.72 -12.76 -5.57
C GLY A 86 11.08 -14.21 -5.94
N TRP A 87 10.26 -15.18 -5.51
CA TRP A 87 10.49 -16.60 -5.78
C TRP A 87 10.31 -16.98 -7.25
N SER A 88 9.29 -16.44 -7.93
CA SER A 88 8.96 -16.80 -9.32
C SER A 88 10.03 -16.43 -10.34
N SER A 89 10.87 -15.44 -10.04
CA SER A 89 11.98 -15.00 -10.90
C SER A 89 13.18 -15.97 -10.98
N ASN A 90 13.23 -16.99 -10.11
CA ASN A 90 14.21 -18.07 -10.14
C ASN A 90 15.69 -17.63 -10.16
N SER A 91 16.03 -16.56 -9.44
CA SER A 91 17.42 -16.13 -9.22
C SER A 91 17.70 -15.96 -7.74
N ASN A 92 18.89 -16.38 -7.27
CA ASN A 92 19.22 -16.31 -5.85
C ASN A 92 19.22 -14.86 -5.32
N TYR A 93 19.63 -13.90 -6.15
CA TYR A 93 19.67 -12.48 -5.75
C TYR A 93 18.26 -11.89 -5.59
N SER A 94 17.36 -12.17 -6.53
CA SER A 94 15.97 -11.70 -6.45
C SER A 94 15.21 -12.37 -5.30
N LEU A 95 15.46 -13.65 -5.03
CA LEU A 95 14.88 -14.35 -3.89
C LEU A 95 15.34 -13.72 -2.56
N LEU A 96 16.64 -13.49 -2.38
CA LEU A 96 17.17 -12.83 -1.18
C LEU A 96 16.71 -11.38 -1.06
N GLY A 97 16.55 -10.67 -2.18
CA GLY A 97 15.93 -9.34 -2.21
C GLY A 97 14.47 -9.36 -1.74
N GLY A 98 13.68 -10.30 -2.27
CA GLY A 98 12.28 -10.49 -1.88
C GLY A 98 12.12 -10.86 -0.42
N LEU A 99 12.94 -11.77 0.11
CA LEU A 99 12.91 -12.15 1.53
C LEU A 99 13.27 -10.98 2.47
N ARG A 100 14.22 -10.12 2.08
CA ARG A 100 14.53 -8.90 2.83
C ARG A 100 13.36 -7.92 2.85
N ALA A 101 12.72 -7.70 1.71
CA ALA A 101 11.53 -6.85 1.62
C ALA A 101 10.39 -7.40 2.48
N VAL A 102 10.14 -8.72 2.44
CA VAL A 102 9.12 -9.39 3.27
C VAL A 102 9.40 -9.22 4.77
N ALA A 103 10.66 -9.42 5.19
CA ALA A 103 11.04 -9.23 6.59
C ALA A 103 10.81 -7.78 7.05
N GLN A 104 11.12 -6.80 6.19
CA GLN A 104 10.85 -5.39 6.44
C GLN A 104 9.34 -5.13 6.56
N THR A 105 8.54 -5.50 5.56
CA THR A 105 7.10 -5.22 5.56
C THR A 105 6.38 -5.84 6.76
N ILE A 106 6.69 -7.09 7.11
CA ILE A 106 6.07 -7.74 8.29
C ILE A 106 6.44 -7.00 9.59
N SER A 107 7.71 -6.59 9.73
CA SER A 107 8.15 -5.89 10.94
C SER A 107 7.41 -4.56 11.15
N TYR A 108 7.20 -3.81 10.07
CA TYR A 108 6.48 -2.53 10.13
C TYR A 108 4.96 -2.70 10.17
N GLU A 109 4.39 -3.75 9.60
CA GLU A 109 2.96 -4.09 9.76
C GLU A 109 2.57 -4.32 11.22
N VAL A 110 3.40 -5.04 11.99
CA VAL A 110 3.15 -5.26 13.42
C VAL A 110 3.15 -3.92 14.17
N SER A 111 4.13 -3.05 13.88
CA SER A 111 4.19 -1.72 14.49
C SER A 111 2.98 -0.84 14.12
N LEU A 112 2.57 -0.87 12.86
CA LEU A 112 1.40 -0.15 12.34
C LEU A 112 0.12 -0.62 13.03
N ALA A 113 -0.06 -1.93 13.20
CA ALA A 113 -1.22 -2.51 13.87
C ALA A 113 -1.32 -2.04 15.33
N LEU A 114 -0.20 -2.01 16.07
CA LEU A 114 -0.15 -1.53 17.45
C LEU A 114 -0.48 -0.04 17.55
N ILE A 115 0.05 0.78 16.64
CA ILE A 115 -0.25 2.22 16.59
C ILE A 115 -1.73 2.44 16.28
N MET A 116 -2.28 1.74 15.28
CA MET A 116 -3.70 1.84 14.94
C MET A 116 -4.59 1.40 16.11
N LEU A 117 -4.22 0.35 16.84
CA LEU A 117 -4.95 -0.09 18.04
C LEU A 117 -5.05 1.02 19.09
N SER A 118 -3.99 1.79 19.32
CA SER A 118 -4.03 2.92 20.27
C SER A 118 -5.08 3.97 19.90
N SER A 119 -5.26 4.24 18.60
CA SER A 119 -6.29 5.16 18.11
C SER A 119 -7.70 4.58 18.19
N ILE A 120 -7.84 3.27 18.03
CA ILE A 120 -9.14 2.57 18.15
C ILE A 120 -9.64 2.61 19.59
N ILE A 121 -8.76 2.49 20.59
CA ILE A 121 -9.13 2.54 22.01
C ILE A 121 -9.83 3.88 22.35
N LEU A 122 -9.48 4.98 21.68
CA LEU A 122 -10.13 6.28 21.90
C LEU A 122 -11.57 6.33 21.37
N ILE A 123 -11.87 5.59 20.30
CA ILE A 123 -13.18 5.60 19.63
C ILE A 123 -14.07 4.44 20.10
N MET A 124 -13.47 3.35 20.57
CA MET A 124 -14.13 2.09 20.95
C MET A 124 -14.96 1.46 19.80
N ASN A 125 -14.62 1.76 18.54
CA ASN A 125 -15.27 1.22 17.36
C ASN A 125 -14.26 1.04 16.20
N PHE A 126 -14.51 0.06 15.34
CA PHE A 126 -13.63 -0.28 14.21
C PHE A 126 -14.08 0.33 12.86
N ASN A 127 -15.23 1.00 12.85
CA ASN A 127 -15.75 1.65 11.65
C ASN A 127 -14.99 2.96 11.36
N MET A 128 -14.44 3.08 10.14
CA MET A 128 -13.71 4.27 9.68
C MET A 128 -14.55 5.55 9.67
N MET A 129 -15.88 5.46 9.49
CA MET A 129 -16.75 6.65 9.56
C MET A 129 -16.74 7.29 10.95
N MET A 130 -16.61 6.49 12.01
CA MET A 130 -16.59 7.02 13.38
C MET A 130 -15.33 7.85 13.63
N PHE A 131 -14.21 7.52 12.99
CA PHE A 131 -12.99 8.32 13.07
C PHE A 131 -13.19 9.75 12.58
N PHE A 132 -13.99 9.96 11.52
CA PHE A 132 -14.31 11.30 11.04
C PHE A 132 -15.13 12.10 12.07
N ILE A 133 -16.13 11.46 12.68
CA ILE A 133 -17.04 12.10 13.63
C ILE A 133 -16.31 12.49 14.92
N TYR A 134 -15.48 11.61 15.48
CA TYR A 134 -14.76 11.88 16.74
C TYR A 134 -13.63 12.91 16.58
N GLN A 135 -13.17 13.18 15.36
CA GLN A 135 -12.12 14.15 15.06
C GLN A 135 -12.65 15.55 14.75
N ASP A 136 -13.97 15.80 14.85
CA ASP A 136 -14.57 17.10 14.49
C ASP A 136 -14.04 18.26 15.34
N LEU A 137 -13.85 18.06 16.65
CA LEU A 137 -13.37 19.10 17.56
C LEU A 137 -11.84 19.23 17.58
N ILE A 138 -11.14 18.11 17.83
CA ILE A 138 -9.67 18.08 17.93
C ILE A 138 -9.18 16.87 17.14
N TRP A 139 -8.24 17.12 16.23
CA TRP A 139 -7.62 16.05 15.45
C TRP A 139 -6.76 15.16 16.33
N PHE A 140 -6.82 13.86 16.10
CA PHE A 140 -6.01 12.86 16.82
C PHE A 140 -4.52 13.04 16.63
N PHE A 141 -4.10 13.73 15.55
CA PHE A 141 -2.71 14.11 15.34
C PHE A 141 -2.15 14.93 16.51
N PHE A 142 -2.91 15.92 17.02
CA PHE A 142 -2.47 16.75 18.13
C PHE A 142 -2.54 15.99 19.47
N LEU A 143 -3.57 15.18 19.66
CA LEU A 143 -3.75 14.40 20.88
C LEU A 143 -2.65 13.34 21.06
N MET A 144 -2.25 12.68 19.98
CA MET A 144 -1.31 11.56 19.97
C MET A 144 -0.03 11.88 19.17
N LEU A 145 0.56 13.05 19.41
CA LEU A 145 1.69 13.56 18.62
C LEU A 145 2.85 12.53 18.50
N PRO A 146 3.36 11.90 19.58
CA PRO A 146 4.43 10.91 19.46
C PRO A 146 4.05 9.70 18.60
N LEU A 147 2.83 9.20 18.75
CA LEU A 147 2.33 8.05 17.99
C LEU A 147 2.13 8.42 16.52
N SER A 148 1.70 9.64 16.22
CA SER A 148 1.55 10.12 14.84
C SER A 148 2.90 10.19 14.10
N LEU A 149 3.99 10.55 14.79
CA LEU A 149 5.34 10.52 14.22
C LEU A 149 5.80 9.08 13.97
N CYS A 150 5.54 8.15 14.90
CA CYS A 150 5.81 6.73 14.70
C CYS A 150 4.96 6.11 13.57
N TRP A 151 3.74 6.62 13.36
CA TRP A 151 2.89 6.20 12.25
C TRP A 151 3.47 6.64 10.90
N ILE A 152 4.01 7.86 10.82
CA ILE A 152 4.69 8.34 9.61
C ILE A 152 5.94 7.50 9.33
N SER A 153 6.76 7.18 10.34
CA SER A 153 7.95 6.36 10.12
C SER A 153 7.62 4.93 9.70
N SER A 154 6.58 4.33 10.27
CA SER A 154 6.14 2.97 9.90
C SER A 154 5.45 2.90 8.53
N SER A 155 4.76 3.96 8.09
CA SER A 155 4.17 4.02 6.75
C SER A 155 5.17 4.33 5.64
N LEU A 156 6.30 4.95 5.97
CA LEU A 156 7.41 5.20 5.04
C LEU A 156 8.29 3.96 4.80
N ALA A 157 8.32 3.04 5.76
CA ALA A 157 9.17 1.86 5.76
C ALA A 157 8.50 0.66 5.09
#